data_AF-A0ABD6F1K8-F1
#
_entry.id   AF-A0ABD6F1K8-F1
#
_cell.length_a   1.000
_cell.length_b   1.000
_cell.length_c   1.000
_cell.angle_alpha   90.00
_cell.angle_beta   90.00
_cell.angle_gamma   90.00
#
_symmetry.space_group_name_H-M   'P 1'
#
loop_
_entity.id
_entity.type
_entity.pdbx_description
1 polymer ?
#
loop_
_entity_poly.entity_id
_entity_poly.type
_entity_poly.pdbx_seq_one_letter_code
_entity_poly.pdbx_strand_id
1 'polypeptide(L)'
;MVLSGKARRRKVPEGELCAVCSDLATGYHYGVASCNGCKTFFRRTIVSEHTFICQYQGNCDVNKNIRCACRHCRFNKCVAVGMDAKAIQNDRDRIGPTKRMKLNTQSSEDDATQNRTKEERLIAQLYAIEKLCLRLRQCVLPEIQGLKEAVCSSSLVHQANNLEIDPYTIKGELYAATMKDIQYWNKREMRIGLEWAKTFDLFNQLAQEDRIALIKNFGFTFNLLNRNYYSPNEGPDKLVLPNGAYIRRQVQNEVKLPGCRSIYHRQMDEIMIPFRQLQISVHEFALFKASIFFNPALG
;
A
#
# COMPACT_ATOMS: atom_id res chain seq x y z
N MET A 1 -7.85 34.84 -29.82
CA MET A 1 -8.96 35.16 -28.91
C MET A 1 -9.44 33.86 -28.27
N VAL A 2 -9.00 33.56 -27.03
CA VAL A 2 -9.52 32.41 -26.27
C VAL A 2 -10.28 32.98 -25.08
N LEU A 3 -11.60 32.77 -25.07
CA LEU A 3 -12.52 33.30 -24.07
C LEU A 3 -12.37 32.53 -22.75
N SER A 4 -11.96 33.23 -21.70
CA SER A 4 -11.93 32.75 -20.32
C SER A 4 -13.36 32.63 -19.77
N GLY A 5 -13.88 31.41 -19.67
CA GLY A 5 -15.15 31.12 -19.00
C GLY A 5 -14.93 30.78 -17.52
N LYS A 6 -15.08 31.75 -16.61
CA LYS A 6 -15.15 31.49 -15.16
C LYS A 6 -16.43 30.70 -14.85
N ALA A 7 -16.30 29.47 -14.36
CA ALA A 7 -17.42 28.67 -13.87
C ALA A 7 -18.14 29.42 -12.73
N ARG A 8 -19.38 29.87 -12.99
CA ARG A 8 -20.26 30.46 -11.97
C ARG A 8 -20.57 29.39 -10.91
N ARG A 9 -20.23 29.64 -9.64
CA ARG A 9 -20.70 28.81 -8.52
C ARG A 9 -22.23 28.82 -8.54
N ARG A 10 -22.83 27.64 -8.68
CA ARG A 10 -24.29 27.44 -8.65
C ARG A 10 -24.82 27.93 -7.30
N LYS A 11 -25.71 28.92 -7.31
CA LYS A 11 -26.45 29.35 -6.12
C LYS A 11 -27.69 28.48 -5.97
N VAL A 12 -28.03 28.10 -4.73
CA VAL A 12 -29.34 27.51 -4.43
C VAL A 12 -30.42 28.59 -4.62
N PRO A 13 -31.59 28.24 -5.18
CA PRO A 13 -32.74 29.14 -5.23
C PRO A 13 -33.13 29.67 -3.85
N GLU A 14 -33.72 30.86 -3.82
CA GLU A 14 -34.26 31.42 -2.58
C GLU A 14 -35.42 30.57 -2.08
N GLY A 15 -35.43 30.24 -0.79
CA GLY A 15 -36.43 29.34 -0.19
C GLY A 15 -36.17 27.85 -0.40
N GLU A 16 -35.10 27.45 -1.10
CA GLU A 16 -34.75 26.03 -1.28
C GLU A 16 -34.54 25.32 0.07
N LEU A 17 -35.11 24.13 0.21
CA LEU A 17 -35.01 23.33 1.43
C LEU A 17 -33.84 22.35 1.38
N CYS A 18 -33.27 22.06 2.55
CA CYS A 18 -32.22 21.07 2.75
C CYS A 18 -32.76 19.68 2.43
N ALA A 19 -32.18 19.01 1.43
CA ALA A 19 -32.62 17.68 1.00
C ALA A 19 -32.60 16.61 2.11
N VAL A 20 -31.81 16.83 3.17
CA VAL A 20 -31.67 15.86 4.27
C VAL A 20 -32.75 16.03 5.34
N CYS A 21 -33.04 17.27 5.76
CA CYS A 21 -33.86 17.54 6.96
C CYS A 21 -34.91 18.63 6.78
N SER A 22 -35.06 19.16 5.57
CA SER A 22 -36.04 20.18 5.19
C SER A 22 -35.94 21.53 5.93
N ASP A 23 -34.81 21.79 6.60
CA ASP A 23 -34.44 23.13 7.08
C ASP A 23 -33.99 24.01 5.90
N LEU A 24 -33.90 25.33 6.05
CA LEU A 24 -33.52 26.21 4.94
C LEU A 24 -32.10 25.89 4.43
N ALA A 25 -31.95 25.66 3.12
CA ALA A 25 -30.65 25.39 2.51
C ALA A 25 -29.81 26.67 2.47
N THR A 26 -28.54 26.57 2.86
CA THR A 26 -27.59 27.71 2.83
C THR A 26 -26.69 27.69 1.60
N GLY A 27 -26.74 26.62 0.81
CA GLY A 27 -25.86 26.38 -0.32
C GLY A 27 -25.96 24.96 -0.84
N TYR A 28 -25.29 24.71 -1.97
CA TYR A 28 -24.87 23.37 -2.34
C TYR A 28 -23.62 23.03 -1.53
N HIS A 29 -23.73 22.08 -0.60
CA HIS A 29 -22.58 21.53 0.13
C HIS A 29 -22.44 20.07 -0.24
N TYR A 30 -21.23 19.67 -0.65
CA TYR A 30 -20.94 18.30 -1.08
C TYR A 30 -21.88 17.82 -2.20
N GLY A 31 -22.22 18.71 -3.14
CA GLY A 31 -23.07 18.41 -4.29
C GLY A 31 -24.58 18.60 -4.08
N VAL A 32 -25.06 18.80 -2.85
CA VAL A 32 -26.51 18.81 -2.54
C VAL A 32 -26.93 20.09 -1.82
N ALA A 33 -28.12 20.60 -2.16
CA ALA A 33 -28.76 21.70 -1.45
C ALA A 33 -28.99 21.30 0.03
N SER A 34 -28.27 21.96 0.95
CA SER A 34 -28.28 21.56 2.34
C SER A 34 -28.06 22.72 3.31
N CYS A 35 -28.51 22.53 4.55
CA CYS A 35 -28.30 23.48 5.63
C CYS A 35 -26.91 23.30 6.27
N ASN A 36 -26.45 24.30 7.03
CA ASN A 36 -25.17 24.24 7.74
C ASN A 36 -25.07 23.06 8.72
N GLY A 37 -26.20 22.63 9.30
CA GLY A 37 -26.25 21.50 10.22
C GLY A 37 -25.90 20.17 9.54
N CYS A 38 -26.51 19.88 8.38
CA CYS A 38 -26.23 18.64 7.65
C CYS A 38 -24.88 18.67 6.93
N LYS A 39 -24.44 19.83 6.44
CA LYS A 39 -23.06 20.06 5.98
C LYS A 39 -22.04 19.66 7.03
N THR A 40 -22.14 20.24 8.22
CA THR A 40 -21.14 20.04 9.29
C THR A 40 -21.18 18.62 9.81
N PHE A 41 -22.38 18.06 9.97
CA PHE A 41 -22.56 16.67 10.37
C PHE A 41 -21.89 15.71 9.38
N PHE A 42 -22.20 15.81 8.08
CA PHE A 42 -21.60 14.95 7.05
C PHE A 42 -20.07 15.05 7.03
N ARG A 43 -19.52 16.27 7.05
CA ARG A 43 -18.06 16.47 7.11
C ARG A 43 -17.44 15.79 8.31
N ARG A 44 -17.98 16.01 9.51
CA ARG A 44 -17.43 15.43 10.75
C ARG A 44 -17.46 13.92 10.70
N THR A 45 -18.58 13.33 10.27
CA THR A 45 -18.72 11.87 10.18
C THR A 45 -17.68 11.25 9.25
N ILE A 46 -17.44 11.85 8.07
CA ILE A 46 -16.42 11.35 7.12
C ILE A 46 -15.00 11.56 7.66
N VAL A 47 -14.67 12.77 8.12
CA VAL A 47 -13.30 13.11 8.58
C VAL A 47 -12.88 12.31 9.81
N SER A 48 -13.81 12.01 10.72
CA SER A 48 -13.51 11.19 11.90
C SER A 48 -13.82 9.70 11.70
N GLU A 49 -14.11 9.27 10.47
CA GLU A 49 -14.44 7.88 10.10
C GLU A 49 -15.46 7.22 11.05
N HIS A 50 -16.48 7.97 11.48
CA HIS A 50 -17.34 7.53 12.57
C HIS A 50 -18.50 6.65 12.07
N THR A 51 -18.63 5.46 12.62
CA THR A 51 -19.75 4.54 12.34
C THR A 51 -20.86 4.70 13.38
N PHE A 52 -22.11 4.83 12.93
CA PHE A 52 -23.27 4.91 13.81
C PHE A 52 -24.15 3.67 13.69
N ILE A 53 -24.76 3.25 14.79
CA ILE A 53 -25.75 2.16 14.83
C ILE A 53 -27.12 2.75 15.16
N CYS A 54 -28.16 2.36 14.40
CA CYS A 54 -29.54 2.72 14.73
C CYS A 54 -30.04 1.86 15.89
N GLN A 55 -30.73 2.47 16.85
CA GLN A 55 -31.38 1.76 17.96
C GLN A 55 -32.79 1.22 17.61
N TYR A 56 -33.21 1.42 16.36
CA TYR A 56 -34.52 1.03 15.82
C TYR A 56 -34.31 0.28 14.49
N GLN A 57 -35.20 0.44 13.49
CA GLN A 57 -35.19 -0.29 12.22
C GLN A 57 -34.40 0.40 11.09
N GLY A 58 -33.56 1.40 11.39
CA GLY A 58 -32.77 2.11 10.37
C GLY A 58 -33.55 3.07 9.48
N ASN A 59 -34.81 3.37 9.83
CA ASN A 59 -35.76 4.19 9.05
C ASN A 59 -36.30 5.41 9.82
N CYS A 60 -35.58 5.88 10.85
CA CYS A 60 -36.02 7.02 11.66
C CYS A 60 -36.24 8.28 10.82
N ASP A 61 -37.28 9.03 11.14
CA ASP A 61 -37.57 10.31 10.51
C ASP A 61 -36.46 11.35 10.75
N VAL A 62 -36.09 12.04 9.68
CA VAL A 62 -35.08 13.12 9.71
C VAL A 62 -35.72 14.40 9.21
N ASN A 63 -36.03 15.29 10.15
CA ASN A 63 -36.50 16.66 9.88
C ASN A 63 -35.76 17.67 10.77
N LYS A 64 -36.00 18.97 10.59
CA LYS A 64 -35.29 20.04 11.30
C LYS A 64 -35.26 19.86 12.82
N ASN A 65 -36.36 19.37 13.40
CA ASN A 65 -36.56 19.30 14.85
C ASN A 65 -35.99 18.03 15.47
N ILE A 66 -36.02 16.90 14.76
CA ILE A 66 -35.59 15.59 15.30
C ILE A 66 -34.36 14.99 14.61
N ARG A 67 -33.73 15.67 13.65
CA ARG A 67 -32.52 15.19 12.94
C ARG A 67 -31.37 14.77 13.86
N CYS A 68 -31.36 15.16 15.13
CA CYS A 68 -30.32 14.77 16.09
C CYS A 68 -30.63 13.47 16.85
N ALA A 69 -31.86 12.95 16.77
CA ALA A 69 -32.30 11.77 17.51
C ALA A 69 -31.60 10.48 17.06
N CYS A 70 -31.39 10.31 15.75
CA CYS A 70 -30.67 9.15 15.20
C CYS A 70 -29.58 9.57 14.21
N ARG A 71 -28.31 9.46 14.64
CA ARG A 71 -27.15 9.79 13.79
C ARG A 71 -26.99 8.82 12.62
N HIS A 72 -27.31 7.54 12.80
CA HIS A 72 -27.29 6.53 11.74
C HIS A 72 -28.22 6.91 10.58
N CYS A 73 -29.52 7.08 10.85
CA CYS A 73 -30.50 7.42 9.81
C CYS A 73 -30.23 8.79 9.18
N ARG A 74 -29.74 9.76 9.96
CA ARG A 74 -29.31 11.06 9.42
C ARG A 74 -28.16 10.91 8.43
N PHE A 75 -27.14 10.12 8.76
CA PHE A 75 -25.99 9.92 7.87
C PHE A 75 -26.37 9.15 6.62
N ASN A 76 -27.14 8.06 6.76
CA ASN A 76 -27.67 7.32 5.62
C ASN A 76 -28.47 8.23 4.69
N LYS A 77 -29.28 9.15 5.25
CA LYS A 77 -30.02 10.12 4.42
C LYS A 77 -29.10 11.13 3.73
N CYS A 78 -28.01 11.59 4.35
CA CYS A 78 -27.01 12.41 3.66
C CYS A 78 -26.42 11.70 2.43
N VAL A 79 -26.07 10.42 2.56
CA VAL A 79 -25.55 9.61 1.46
C VAL A 79 -26.63 9.38 0.40
N ALA A 80 -27.85 9.03 0.83
CA ALA A 80 -28.97 8.74 -0.08
C ALA A 80 -29.39 9.95 -0.93
N VAL A 81 -29.26 11.18 -0.43
CA VAL A 81 -29.52 12.39 -1.23
C VAL A 81 -28.33 12.80 -2.12
N GLY A 82 -27.22 12.06 -2.09
CA GLY A 82 -26.07 12.26 -2.96
C GLY A 82 -24.99 13.20 -2.43
N MET A 83 -24.83 13.34 -1.10
CA MET A 83 -23.68 14.08 -0.58
C MET A 83 -22.36 13.35 -0.91
N ASP A 84 -21.45 14.04 -1.62
CA ASP A 84 -20.18 13.48 -2.08
C ASP A 84 -19.05 13.65 -1.06
N ALA A 85 -18.58 12.53 -0.50
CA ALA A 85 -17.45 12.51 0.41
C ALA A 85 -16.13 12.96 -0.26
N LYS A 86 -15.97 12.76 -1.58
CA LYS A 86 -14.77 13.17 -2.32
C LYS A 86 -14.63 14.70 -2.41
N ALA A 87 -15.72 15.44 -2.21
CA ALA A 87 -15.70 16.90 -2.15
C ALA A 87 -15.20 17.45 -0.80
N ILE A 88 -14.83 16.59 0.17
CA ILE A 88 -14.24 16.99 1.44
C ILE A 88 -12.73 17.10 1.29
N GLN A 89 -12.20 18.31 1.41
CA GLN A 89 -10.76 18.55 1.55
C GLN A 89 -10.34 18.31 3.01
N ASN A 90 -9.41 17.36 3.21
CA ASN A 90 -8.95 16.92 4.53
C ASN A 90 -8.12 17.98 5.25
N ASP A 91 -7.32 18.74 4.52
CA ASP A 91 -6.56 19.85 5.10
C ASP A 91 -7.35 21.16 5.04
N ARG A 92 -7.58 21.75 6.20
CA ARG A 92 -7.81 23.20 6.27
C ARG A 92 -6.44 23.83 6.43
N ASP A 93 -6.00 24.57 5.42
CA ASP A 93 -4.98 25.59 5.60
C ASP A 93 -5.31 26.38 6.88
N ARG A 94 -4.31 26.50 7.77
CA ARG A 94 -4.40 27.37 8.94
C ARG A 94 -4.65 28.79 8.42
N ILE A 95 -5.90 29.25 8.49
CA ILE A 95 -6.31 30.57 8.05
C ILE A 95 -5.66 31.59 8.98
N GLY A 96 -4.49 32.11 8.58
CA GLY A 96 -3.97 33.40 9.05
C GLY A 96 -4.81 34.57 8.46
N PRO A 97 -4.65 35.80 8.98
CA PRO A 97 -5.46 36.94 8.57
C PRO A 97 -5.26 37.23 7.08
N THR A 98 -6.37 37.50 6.41
CA THR A 98 -6.52 37.50 4.95
C THR A 98 -5.71 38.64 4.31
N LYS A 99 -4.58 38.33 3.65
CA LYS A 99 -4.10 39.14 2.53
C LYS A 99 -4.56 38.47 1.23
N ARG A 100 -5.35 39.23 0.48
CA ARG A 100 -5.88 38.92 -0.85
C ARG A 100 -4.71 38.54 -1.79
N MET A 101 -4.37 37.25 -1.88
CA MET A 101 -3.44 36.79 -2.92
C MET A 101 -4.22 36.56 -4.22
N LYS A 102 -3.76 37.27 -5.27
CA LYS A 102 -4.12 36.97 -6.66
C LYS A 102 -3.87 35.48 -6.89
N LEU A 103 -4.87 34.73 -7.40
CA LEU A 103 -4.64 33.38 -7.90
C LEU A 103 -3.58 33.48 -9.00
N ASN A 104 -2.37 33.01 -8.69
CA ASN A 104 -1.38 32.72 -9.70
C ASN A 104 -1.65 31.28 -10.18
N THR A 105 -2.08 31.14 -11.42
CA THR A 105 -2.43 29.84 -12.04
C THR A 105 -1.19 28.97 -12.31
N GLN A 106 0.00 29.41 -11.89
CA GLN A 106 1.28 28.69 -12.04
C GLN A 106 1.57 27.71 -10.89
N SER A 107 1.06 27.93 -9.68
CA SER A 107 1.42 27.10 -8.52
C SER A 107 0.82 25.69 -8.53
N SER A 108 -0.21 25.44 -9.35
CA SER A 108 -0.87 24.14 -9.46
C SER A 108 -0.14 23.19 -10.41
N GLU A 109 0.44 23.73 -11.48
CA GLU A 109 1.25 22.96 -12.44
C GLU A 109 2.64 22.68 -11.88
N ASP A 110 3.24 23.64 -11.16
CA ASP A 110 4.54 23.47 -10.51
C ASP A 110 4.50 22.40 -9.41
N ASP A 111 3.45 22.38 -8.57
CA ASP A 111 3.29 21.38 -7.49
C ASP A 111 2.94 19.99 -8.04
N ALA A 112 2.13 19.90 -9.10
CA ALA A 112 1.87 18.63 -9.79
C ALA A 112 3.14 18.08 -10.47
N THR A 113 3.93 18.94 -11.11
CA THR A 113 5.22 18.57 -11.73
C THR A 113 6.25 18.17 -10.67
N GLN A 114 6.31 18.89 -9.54
CA GLN A 114 7.20 18.58 -8.42
C GLN A 114 6.83 17.27 -7.72
N ASN A 115 5.54 16.97 -7.57
CA ASN A 115 5.09 15.68 -7.05
C ASN A 115 5.40 14.53 -8.02
N ARG A 116 5.15 14.72 -9.32
CA ARG A 116 5.48 13.71 -10.34
C ARG A 116 6.97 13.38 -10.37
N THR A 117 7.82 14.40 -10.32
CA THR A 117 9.29 14.19 -10.27
C THR A 117 9.76 13.55 -8.96
N LYS A 118 9.01 13.70 -7.86
CA LYS A 118 9.30 13.01 -6.59
C LYS A 118 8.91 11.54 -6.66
N GLU A 119 7.74 11.24 -7.22
CA GLU A 119 7.28 9.86 -7.46
C GLU A 119 8.23 9.11 -8.39
N GLU A 120 8.63 9.72 -9.52
CA GLU A 120 9.58 9.13 -10.46
C GLU A 120 10.93 8.83 -9.80
N ARG A 121 11.44 9.74 -8.94
CA ARG A 121 12.66 9.51 -8.16
C ARG A 121 12.51 8.36 -7.17
N LEU A 122 11.38 8.24 -6.49
CA LEU A 122 11.09 7.14 -5.57
C LEU A 122 11.07 5.80 -6.32
N ILE A 123 10.39 5.74 -7.47
CA ILE A 123 10.33 4.55 -8.32
C ILE A 123 11.73 4.13 -8.78
N ALA A 124 12.55 5.09 -9.24
CA ALA A 124 13.92 4.83 -9.64
C ALA A 124 14.79 4.33 -8.47
N GLN A 125 14.62 4.89 -7.27
CA GLN A 125 15.32 4.45 -6.07
C GLN A 125 14.93 3.01 -5.68
N LEU A 126 13.63 2.69 -5.66
CA LEU A 126 13.13 1.35 -5.38
C LEU A 126 13.69 0.32 -6.35
N TYR A 127 13.71 0.66 -7.64
CA TYR A 127 14.30 -0.19 -8.67
C TYR A 127 15.81 -0.42 -8.48
N ALA A 128 16.56 0.63 -8.12
CA ALA A 128 17.99 0.52 -7.84
C ALA A 128 18.26 -0.36 -6.60
N ILE A 129 17.47 -0.20 -5.54
CA ILE A 129 17.52 -1.06 -4.35
C ILE A 129 17.24 -2.51 -4.73
N GLU A 130 16.24 -2.76 -5.57
CA GLU A 130 15.86 -4.10 -5.99
C GLU A 130 17.01 -4.83 -6.73
N LYS A 131 17.72 -4.10 -7.61
CA LYS A 131 18.94 -4.60 -8.27
C LYS A 131 20.05 -4.94 -7.28
N LEU A 132 20.26 -4.09 -6.28
CA LEU A 132 21.25 -4.35 -5.23
C LEU A 132 20.85 -5.54 -4.35
N CYS A 133 19.56 -5.73 -4.07
CA CYS A 133 19.06 -6.93 -3.39
C CYS A 133 19.30 -8.21 -4.20
N LEU A 134 19.12 -8.16 -5.53
CA LEU A 134 19.48 -9.27 -6.42
C LEU A 134 20.98 -9.60 -6.35
N ARG A 135 21.85 -8.60 -6.32
CA ARG A 135 23.28 -8.80 -6.12
C ARG A 135 23.59 -9.38 -4.74
N LEU A 136 23.02 -8.80 -3.68
CA LEU A 136 23.24 -9.21 -2.28
C LEU A 136 22.80 -10.66 -2.04
N ARG A 137 21.73 -11.09 -2.70
CA ARG A 137 21.23 -12.47 -2.64
C ARG A 137 22.30 -13.51 -3.02
N GLN A 138 23.21 -13.14 -3.92
CA GLN A 138 24.30 -14.00 -4.37
C GLN A 138 25.55 -13.92 -3.47
N CYS A 139 25.57 -13.03 -2.49
CA CYS A 139 26.75 -12.81 -1.66
C CYS A 139 26.83 -13.76 -0.48
N VAL A 140 28.04 -13.97 0.03
CA VAL A 140 28.25 -14.44 1.40
C VAL A 140 27.73 -13.35 2.35
N LEU A 141 26.81 -13.71 3.23
CA LEU A 141 26.20 -12.77 4.17
C LEU A 141 26.88 -12.92 5.53
N PRO A 142 27.35 -11.82 6.15
CA PRO A 142 27.90 -11.86 7.50
C PRO A 142 26.91 -12.46 8.50
N GLU A 143 27.42 -13.24 9.44
CA GLU A 143 26.62 -13.79 10.54
C GLU A 143 26.04 -12.67 11.41
N ILE A 144 24.86 -12.94 11.96
CA ILE A 144 24.18 -12.03 12.91
C ILE A 144 23.99 -12.77 14.23
N GLN A 145 24.26 -12.10 15.36
CA GLN A 145 24.05 -12.71 16.68
C GLN A 145 22.56 -12.74 17.04
N GLY A 146 21.78 -11.77 16.54
CA GLY A 146 20.34 -11.76 16.75
C GLY A 146 19.61 -10.66 15.98
N LEU A 147 18.27 -10.78 15.97
CA LEU A 147 17.41 -9.86 15.23
C LEU A 147 17.49 -8.42 15.75
N LYS A 148 17.61 -8.22 17.08
CA LYS A 148 17.71 -6.89 17.70
C LYS A 148 18.91 -6.11 17.20
N GLU A 149 20.07 -6.76 17.13
CA GLU A 149 21.31 -6.17 16.62
C GLU A 149 21.19 -5.90 15.11
N ALA A 150 20.74 -6.90 14.34
CA ALA A 150 20.68 -6.82 12.89
C ALA A 150 19.73 -5.73 12.36
N VAL A 151 18.68 -5.40 13.11
CA VAL A 151 17.74 -4.30 12.82
C VAL A 151 18.34 -2.91 13.07
N CYS A 152 19.30 -2.81 13.98
CA CYS A 152 19.96 -1.54 14.32
C CYS A 152 21.23 -1.25 13.52
N SER A 153 21.82 -2.26 12.89
CA SER A 153 23.01 -2.09 12.05
C SER A 153 22.67 -1.40 10.72
N SER A 154 23.70 -0.86 10.04
CA SER A 154 23.53 -0.30 8.69
C SER A 154 23.11 -1.36 7.68
N SER A 155 22.49 -0.93 6.58
CA SER A 155 22.10 -1.85 5.50
C SER A 155 23.31 -2.36 4.73
N LEU A 156 23.32 -3.65 4.43
CA LEU A 156 24.26 -4.33 3.55
C LEU A 156 23.90 -4.17 2.06
N VAL A 157 22.69 -3.71 1.72
CA VAL A 157 22.23 -3.60 0.32
C VAL A 157 23.19 -2.72 -0.49
N HIS A 158 23.60 -1.58 0.05
CA HIS A 158 24.53 -0.67 -0.61
C HIS A 158 25.98 -1.18 -0.64
N GLN A 159 26.29 -2.22 0.14
CA GLN A 159 27.61 -2.84 0.21
C GLN A 159 27.70 -4.12 -0.63
N ALA A 160 26.60 -4.53 -1.29
CA ALA A 160 26.50 -5.82 -1.98
C ALA A 160 27.61 -6.08 -3.01
N ASN A 161 28.08 -5.03 -3.69
CA ASN A 161 29.16 -5.14 -4.68
C ASN A 161 30.53 -5.46 -4.06
N ASN A 162 30.72 -5.18 -2.78
CA ASN A 162 31.98 -5.40 -2.06
C ASN A 162 32.03 -6.77 -1.38
N LEU A 163 30.95 -7.54 -1.44
CA LEU A 163 30.86 -8.86 -0.82
C LEU A 163 31.18 -9.96 -1.83
N GLU A 164 31.87 -10.98 -1.34
CA GLU A 164 32.18 -12.19 -2.11
C GLU A 164 30.91 -12.93 -2.53
N ILE A 165 30.97 -13.61 -3.66
CA ILE A 165 29.87 -14.44 -4.15
C ILE A 165 29.87 -15.76 -3.36
N ASP A 166 28.71 -16.15 -2.84
CA ASP A 166 28.51 -17.47 -2.25
C ASP A 166 28.38 -18.50 -3.39
N PRO A 167 29.31 -19.47 -3.50
CA PRO A 167 29.31 -20.47 -4.56
C PRO A 167 28.01 -21.26 -4.66
N TYR A 168 27.31 -21.48 -3.55
CA TYR A 168 26.05 -22.22 -3.53
C TYR A 168 24.91 -21.46 -4.22
N THR A 169 25.05 -20.14 -4.40
CA THR A 169 24.03 -19.30 -5.07
C THR A 169 24.20 -19.26 -6.58
N ILE A 170 25.32 -19.74 -7.11
CA ILE A 170 25.60 -19.79 -8.54
C ILE A 170 24.66 -20.83 -9.17
N LYS A 171 23.97 -20.43 -10.25
CA LYS A 171 23.04 -21.31 -10.95
C LYS A 171 23.81 -22.49 -11.56
N GLY A 172 23.52 -23.70 -11.08
CA GLY A 172 23.94 -24.95 -11.69
C GLY A 172 22.88 -25.53 -12.63
N GLU A 173 23.02 -26.82 -12.93
CA GLU A 173 21.97 -27.60 -13.61
C GLU A 173 20.70 -27.66 -12.75
N LEU A 174 19.55 -27.87 -13.40
CA LEU A 174 18.27 -27.97 -12.70
C LEU A 174 18.16 -29.30 -11.96
N TYR A 175 17.88 -29.25 -10.65
CA TYR A 175 17.70 -30.45 -9.83
C TYR A 175 16.51 -30.31 -8.87
N ALA A 176 15.95 -31.44 -8.44
CA ALA A 176 14.83 -31.45 -7.49
C ALA A 176 15.30 -30.87 -6.14
N ALA A 177 14.63 -29.82 -5.66
CA ALA A 177 14.99 -29.18 -4.40
C ALA A 177 14.83 -30.16 -3.24
N THR A 178 15.79 -30.14 -2.32
CA THR A 178 15.71 -30.82 -1.02
C THR A 178 15.18 -29.87 0.06
N MET A 179 14.88 -30.41 1.23
CA MET A 179 14.56 -29.59 2.40
C MET A 179 15.67 -28.63 2.81
N LYS A 180 16.94 -28.99 2.55
CA LYS A 180 18.08 -28.12 2.85
C LYS A 180 18.08 -26.90 1.92
N ASP A 181 17.80 -27.09 0.63
CA ASP A 181 17.69 -25.98 -0.33
C ASP A 181 16.58 -25.02 0.07
N ILE A 182 15.40 -25.55 0.42
CA ILE A 182 14.25 -24.74 0.85
C ILE A 182 14.59 -23.95 2.12
N GLN A 183 15.19 -24.59 3.13
CA GLN A 183 15.55 -23.92 4.39
C GLN A 183 16.62 -22.85 4.17
N TYR A 184 17.64 -23.14 3.35
CA TYR A 184 18.69 -22.19 3.01
C TYR A 184 18.09 -20.94 2.35
N TRP A 185 17.30 -21.11 1.30
CA TRP A 185 16.70 -19.99 0.57
C TRP A 185 15.70 -19.21 1.42
N ASN A 186 14.92 -19.86 2.29
CA ASN A 186 14.04 -19.17 3.23
C ASN A 186 14.81 -18.25 4.18
N LYS A 187 15.86 -18.78 4.82
CA LYS A 187 16.70 -18.00 5.75
C LYS A 187 17.39 -16.85 5.03
N ARG A 188 17.90 -17.10 3.82
CA ARG A 188 18.55 -16.10 2.97
C ARG A 188 17.57 -15.00 2.57
N GLU A 189 16.38 -15.32 2.06
CA GLU A 189 15.38 -14.30 1.70
C GLU A 189 14.89 -13.50 2.92
N MET A 190 14.72 -14.12 4.10
CA MET A 190 14.41 -13.37 5.32
C MET A 190 15.52 -12.37 5.66
N ARG A 191 16.78 -12.79 5.53
CA ARG A 191 17.96 -11.93 5.75
C ARG A 191 17.98 -10.77 4.74
N ILE A 192 17.72 -11.03 3.47
CA ILE A 192 17.63 -9.99 2.42
C ILE A 192 16.45 -9.04 2.67
N GLY A 193 15.30 -9.55 3.13
CA GLY A 193 14.14 -8.73 3.48
C GLY A 193 14.42 -7.74 4.60
N LEU A 194 15.18 -8.17 5.62
CA LEU A 194 15.67 -7.28 6.66
C LEU A 194 16.60 -6.20 6.09
N GLU A 195 17.56 -6.58 5.23
CA GLU A 195 18.49 -5.61 4.64
C GLU A 195 17.80 -4.62 3.70
N TRP A 196 16.80 -5.09 2.96
CA TRP A 196 15.93 -4.28 2.12
C TRP A 196 15.13 -3.28 2.96
N ALA A 197 14.50 -3.69 4.06
CA ALA A 197 13.73 -2.80 4.92
C ALA A 197 14.60 -1.66 5.51
N LYS A 198 15.86 -1.95 5.85
CA LYS A 198 16.82 -0.94 6.35
C LYS A 198 17.22 0.12 5.33
N THR A 199 16.86 -0.05 4.05
CA THR A 199 17.08 0.99 3.03
C THR A 199 16.08 2.14 3.11
N PHE A 200 14.99 1.98 3.87
CA PHE A 200 13.98 3.01 4.03
C PHE A 200 14.24 3.88 5.25
N ASP A 201 14.40 5.19 5.05
CA ASP A 201 14.55 6.15 6.14
C ASP A 201 13.37 6.10 7.13
N LEU A 202 12.15 5.92 6.61
CA LEU A 202 10.94 5.77 7.42
C LEU A 202 11.04 4.57 8.36
N PHE A 203 11.55 3.42 7.88
CA PHE A 203 11.75 2.24 8.72
C PHE A 203 12.79 2.53 9.80
N ASN A 204 13.90 3.18 9.45
CA ASN A 204 14.99 3.47 10.40
C ASN A 204 14.60 4.48 11.49
N GLN A 205 13.59 5.31 11.25
CA GLN A 205 13.04 6.26 12.23
C GLN A 205 12.09 5.62 13.26
N LEU A 206 11.61 4.39 13.02
CA LEU A 206 10.72 3.69 13.93
C LEU A 206 11.45 3.17 15.18
N ALA A 207 10.70 3.00 16.25
CA ALA A 207 11.18 2.33 17.45
C ALA A 207 11.70 0.93 17.11
N GLN A 208 12.68 0.44 17.88
CA GLN A 208 13.27 -0.88 17.62
C GLN A 208 12.22 -2.00 17.65
N GLU A 209 11.24 -1.90 18.54
CA GLU A 209 10.16 -2.89 18.67
C GLU A 209 9.26 -2.93 17.43
N ASP A 210 8.86 -1.77 16.90
CA ASP A 210 8.06 -1.65 15.68
C ASP A 210 8.82 -2.18 14.46
N ARG A 211 10.11 -1.85 14.34
CA ARG A 211 10.96 -2.41 13.28
C ARG A 211 11.00 -3.93 13.33
N ILE A 212 11.15 -4.51 14.53
CA ILE A 212 11.14 -5.97 14.71
C ILE A 212 9.78 -6.56 14.36
N ALA A 213 8.69 -5.92 14.77
CA ALA A 213 7.32 -6.36 14.46
C ALA A 213 7.07 -6.37 12.94
N LEU A 214 7.40 -5.27 12.25
CA LEU A 214 7.27 -5.17 10.79
C LEU A 214 8.05 -6.27 10.06
N ILE A 215 9.31 -6.52 10.45
CA ILE A 215 10.11 -7.58 9.83
C ILE A 215 9.51 -8.96 10.08
N LYS A 216 9.00 -9.23 11.28
CA LYS A 216 8.36 -10.52 11.60
C LYS A 216 7.07 -10.72 10.81
N ASN A 217 6.22 -9.70 10.72
CA ASN A 217 4.94 -9.78 10.01
C ASN A 217 5.14 -9.87 8.50
N PHE A 218 6.09 -9.12 7.94
CA PHE A 218 6.31 -9.06 6.50
C PHE A 218 7.26 -10.13 5.96
N GLY A 219 8.11 -10.73 6.80
CA GLY A 219 9.18 -11.63 6.35
C GLY A 219 8.70 -12.82 5.52
N PHE A 220 7.52 -13.38 5.86
CA PHE A 220 6.91 -14.46 5.06
C PHE A 220 6.40 -13.95 3.71
N THR A 221 5.72 -12.80 3.69
CA THR A 221 5.24 -12.16 2.45
C THR A 221 6.39 -11.78 1.54
N PHE A 222 7.49 -11.25 2.07
CA PHE A 222 8.70 -10.95 1.29
C PHE A 222 9.26 -12.19 0.61
N ASN A 223 9.38 -13.29 1.37
CA ASN A 223 9.81 -14.60 0.86
C ASN A 223 8.91 -15.11 -0.26
N LEU A 224 7.61 -15.02 -0.06
CA LEU A 224 6.58 -15.46 -0.98
C LEU A 224 6.67 -14.70 -2.31
N LEU A 225 6.66 -13.37 -2.24
CA LEU A 225 6.68 -12.50 -3.40
C LEU A 225 7.96 -12.66 -4.21
N ASN A 226 9.14 -12.56 -3.59
CA ASN A 226 10.41 -12.65 -4.29
C ASN A 226 10.60 -13.99 -4.97
N ARG A 227 10.27 -15.09 -4.27
CA ARG A 227 10.44 -16.44 -4.82
C ARG A 227 9.63 -16.64 -6.10
N ASN A 228 8.38 -16.20 -6.09
CA ASN A 228 7.49 -16.38 -7.25
C ASN A 228 7.85 -15.41 -8.39
N TYR A 229 8.22 -14.18 -8.05
CA TYR A 229 8.62 -13.17 -9.05
C TYR A 229 9.94 -13.52 -9.73
N TYR A 230 10.97 -13.89 -8.95
CA TYR A 230 12.31 -14.16 -9.48
C TYR A 230 12.52 -15.59 -9.96
N SER A 231 11.54 -16.49 -9.83
CA SER A 231 11.65 -17.84 -10.36
C SER A 231 11.82 -17.80 -11.88
N PRO A 232 12.94 -18.30 -12.44
CA PRO A 232 13.11 -18.48 -13.87
C PRO A 232 11.91 -19.18 -14.52
N ASN A 233 11.60 -18.78 -15.75
CA ASN A 233 10.47 -19.35 -16.49
C ASN A 233 10.83 -20.73 -17.08
N GLU A 234 10.65 -21.77 -16.28
CA GLU A 234 10.84 -23.18 -16.65
C GLU A 234 9.49 -23.93 -16.78
N GLY A 235 8.45 -23.19 -17.18
CA GLY A 235 7.07 -23.66 -17.27
C GLY A 235 6.20 -23.29 -16.05
N PRO A 236 4.89 -23.63 -16.10
CA PRO A 236 3.93 -23.25 -15.06
C PRO A 236 3.99 -24.15 -13.81
N ASP A 237 4.61 -25.33 -13.90
CA ASP A 237 4.61 -26.35 -12.85
C ASP A 237 5.92 -26.44 -12.07
N LYS A 238 6.82 -25.48 -12.27
CA LYS A 238 8.12 -25.40 -11.59
C LYS A 238 8.33 -24.03 -11.01
N LEU A 239 8.63 -24.01 -9.72
CA LEU A 239 9.20 -22.87 -9.03
C LEU A 239 10.69 -23.16 -8.86
N VAL A 240 11.53 -22.32 -9.42
CA VAL A 240 12.98 -22.51 -9.51
C VAL A 240 13.68 -21.49 -8.62
N LEU A 241 14.50 -21.99 -7.72
CA LEU A 241 15.34 -21.20 -6.83
C LEU A 241 16.61 -20.74 -7.58
N PRO A 242 17.29 -19.67 -7.13
CA PRO A 242 18.38 -19.06 -7.91
C PRO A 242 19.53 -20.00 -8.26
N ASN A 243 19.82 -21.01 -7.43
CA ASN A 243 20.88 -21.99 -7.67
C ASN A 243 20.49 -23.13 -8.62
N GLY A 244 19.26 -23.17 -9.14
CA GLY A 244 18.76 -24.22 -10.03
C GLY A 244 17.92 -25.31 -9.34
N ALA A 245 17.85 -25.31 -8.01
CA ALA A 245 16.94 -26.19 -7.28
C ALA A 245 15.49 -25.85 -7.62
N TYR A 246 14.63 -26.85 -7.89
CA TYR A 246 13.24 -26.61 -8.24
C TYR A 246 12.24 -27.41 -7.41
N ILE A 247 11.08 -26.79 -7.19
CA ILE A 247 9.89 -27.37 -6.57
C ILE A 247 8.87 -27.61 -7.69
N ARG A 248 8.42 -28.86 -7.86
CA ARG A 248 7.36 -29.22 -8.83
C ARG A 248 5.98 -29.22 -8.18
N ARG A 249 4.96 -29.02 -9.01
CA ARG A 249 3.56 -29.30 -8.63
C ARG A 249 3.37 -30.78 -8.27
N GLN A 250 3.93 -31.68 -9.05
CA GLN A 250 3.85 -33.12 -8.77
C GLN A 250 4.72 -33.53 -7.58
N VAL A 251 4.36 -34.65 -6.95
CA VAL A 251 5.09 -35.19 -5.79
C VAL A 251 6.55 -35.47 -6.16
N GLN A 252 7.47 -34.89 -5.40
CA GLN A 252 8.91 -35.21 -5.44
C GLN A 252 9.24 -36.07 -4.22
N ASN A 253 10.00 -37.15 -4.42
CA ASN A 253 10.38 -38.05 -3.32
C ASN A 253 11.30 -37.37 -2.31
N GLU A 254 12.01 -36.33 -2.74
CA GLU A 254 13.00 -35.54 -2.00
C GLU A 254 12.35 -34.48 -1.10
N VAL A 255 11.08 -34.11 -1.36
CA VAL A 255 10.30 -33.14 -0.57
C VAL A 255 9.09 -33.83 0.07
N LYS A 256 9.32 -34.49 1.20
CA LYS A 256 8.26 -35.13 2.00
C LYS A 256 7.79 -34.20 3.11
N LEU A 257 7.00 -33.19 2.76
CA LEU A 257 6.31 -32.33 3.73
C LEU A 257 4.80 -32.58 3.69
N PRO A 258 4.19 -33.13 4.76
CA PRO A 258 2.74 -33.10 4.95
C PRO A 258 2.26 -31.64 4.93
N GLY A 259 1.20 -31.32 4.18
CA GLY A 259 0.58 -29.98 4.19
C GLY A 259 1.27 -28.86 3.39
N CYS A 260 2.59 -28.89 3.14
CA CYS A 260 3.25 -27.86 2.30
C CYS A 260 2.95 -27.97 0.81
N ARG A 261 2.38 -29.10 0.35
CA ARG A 261 2.05 -29.33 -1.07
C ARG A 261 1.03 -28.33 -1.60
N SER A 262 -0.03 -28.05 -0.83
CA SER A 262 -1.05 -27.07 -1.22
C SER A 262 -0.48 -25.64 -1.28
N ILE A 263 0.49 -25.32 -0.43
CA ILE A 263 1.08 -23.97 -0.35
C ILE A 263 1.84 -23.64 -1.63
N TYR A 264 2.69 -24.53 -2.14
CA TYR A 264 3.43 -24.26 -3.38
C TYR A 264 2.56 -24.30 -4.64
N HIS A 265 1.50 -25.12 -4.64
CA HIS A 265 0.51 -25.10 -5.73
C HIS A 265 -0.18 -23.74 -5.81
N ARG A 266 -0.69 -23.26 -4.67
CA ARG A 266 -1.32 -21.94 -4.58
C ARG A 266 -0.37 -20.81 -4.93
N GLN A 267 0.91 -20.91 -4.55
CA GLN A 267 1.93 -19.94 -4.97
C GLN A 267 2.07 -19.87 -6.50
N MET A 268 2.11 -21.02 -7.16
CA MET A 268 2.19 -21.06 -8.62
C MET A 268 0.94 -20.45 -9.25
N ASP A 269 -0.25 -20.84 -8.79
CA ASP A 269 -1.54 -20.48 -9.39
C ASP A 269 -1.97 -19.04 -9.08
N GLU A 270 -1.72 -18.55 -7.87
CA GLU A 270 -2.22 -17.25 -7.39
C GLU A 270 -1.17 -16.14 -7.50
N ILE A 271 0.12 -16.46 -7.71
CA ILE A 271 1.20 -15.47 -7.74
C ILE A 271 2.09 -15.62 -8.98
N MET A 272 2.80 -16.73 -9.12
CA MET A 272 3.81 -16.88 -10.19
C MET A 272 3.21 -16.78 -11.59
N ILE A 273 2.14 -17.56 -11.86
CA ILE A 273 1.47 -17.57 -13.16
C ILE A 273 0.82 -16.20 -13.44
N PRO A 274 0.04 -15.60 -12.51
CA PRO A 274 -0.49 -14.25 -12.69
C PRO A 274 0.58 -13.19 -12.95
N PHE A 275 1.68 -13.19 -12.19
CA PHE A 275 2.78 -12.23 -12.39
C PHE A 275 3.39 -12.34 -13.79
N ARG A 276 3.56 -13.56 -14.31
CA ARG A 276 4.06 -13.80 -15.66
C ARG A 276 3.06 -13.38 -16.73
N GLN A 277 1.77 -13.69 -16.56
CA GLN A 277 0.71 -13.30 -17.49
C GLN A 277 0.55 -11.78 -17.59
N LEU A 278 0.64 -11.09 -16.46
CA LEU A 278 0.59 -9.64 -16.38
C LEU A 278 1.91 -8.96 -16.79
N GLN A 279 2.98 -9.73 -16.99
CA GLN A 279 4.31 -9.23 -17.33
C GLN A 279 4.80 -8.14 -16.35
N ILE A 280 4.59 -8.37 -15.05
CA ILE A 280 4.93 -7.39 -14.00
C ILE A 280 6.41 -6.99 -14.12
N SER A 281 6.66 -5.70 -14.35
CA SER A 281 8.00 -5.13 -14.42
C SER A 281 8.64 -5.06 -13.04
N VAL A 282 9.97 -4.91 -12.99
CA VAL A 282 10.70 -4.78 -11.72
C VAL A 282 10.28 -3.52 -10.96
N HIS A 283 9.91 -2.45 -11.68
CA HIS A 283 9.39 -1.22 -11.07
C HIS A 283 8.07 -1.47 -10.35
N GLU A 284 7.11 -2.13 -11.03
CA GLU A 284 5.81 -2.48 -10.46
C GLU A 284 5.96 -3.44 -9.29
N PHE A 285 6.83 -4.45 -9.42
CA PHE A 285 7.10 -5.39 -8.33
C PHE A 285 7.71 -4.72 -7.10
N ALA A 286 8.70 -3.83 -7.28
CA ALA A 286 9.33 -3.11 -6.19
C ALA A 286 8.34 -2.17 -5.47
N LEU A 287 7.49 -1.47 -6.23
CA LEU A 287 6.40 -0.65 -5.69
C LEU A 287 5.39 -1.50 -4.92
N PHE A 288 4.89 -2.58 -5.52
CA PHE A 288 3.93 -3.49 -4.90
C PHE A 288 4.45 -4.02 -3.56
N LYS A 289 5.71 -4.45 -3.53
CA LYS A 289 6.37 -4.94 -2.32
C LYS A 289 6.48 -3.85 -1.25
N ALA A 290 6.86 -2.62 -1.61
CA ALA A 290 6.94 -1.49 -0.69
C ALA A 290 5.55 -1.10 -0.12
N SER A 291 4.52 -1.10 -0.97
CA SER A 291 3.14 -0.82 -0.55
C SER A 291 2.59 -1.83 0.46
N ILE A 292 2.93 -3.11 0.30
CA ILE A 292 2.52 -4.15 1.28
C ILE A 292 3.31 -4.00 2.58
N PHE A 293 4.60 -3.69 2.51
CA PHE A 293 5.44 -3.57 3.71
C PHE A 293 4.98 -2.47 4.66
N PHE A 294 4.58 -1.32 4.12
CA PHE A 294 4.07 -0.18 4.90
C PHE A 294 2.55 -0.20 5.06
N ASN A 295 1.88 -1.35 4.89
CA ASN A 295 0.45 -1.45 5.08
C ASN A 295 0.09 -1.51 6.58
N PRO A 296 -0.59 -0.48 7.14
CA PRO A 296 -0.92 -0.44 8.57
C PRO A 296 -1.95 -1.51 8.99
N ALA A 297 -2.66 -2.14 8.04
CA ALA A 297 -3.61 -3.21 8.33
C ALA A 297 -2.95 -4.60 8.51
N LEU A 298 -1.63 -4.71 8.28
CA LEU A 298 -0.85 -5.94 8.45
C LEU A 298 0.14 -5.86 9.62
N GLY A 299 0.12 -4.75 10.38
CA GLY A 299 0.96 -4.45 11.54
C GLY A 299 0.32 -4.88 12.86
#